data_AF-A0A2E9NUC0-F1
#
_entry.id   AF-A0A2E9NUC0-F1
#
_cell.length_a   1.000
_cell.length_b   1.000
_cell.length_c   1.000
_cell.angle_alpha   90.00
_cell.angle_beta   90.00
_cell.angle_gamma   90.00
#
_symmetry.space_group_name_H-M   'P 1'
#
loop_
_entity.id
_entity.type
_entity.pdbx_description
1 polymer ?
#
loop_
_entity_poly.entity_id
_entity_poly.type
_entity_poly.pdbx_seq_one_letter_code
_entity_poly.pdbx_strand_id
1 'polypeptide(L)' 'MRILDCTDLKCPLPLLRLKIFIHENSETSPIKLITTDQISVRDIPAFCEQAGHEVRFVTDGPPYEFIIALGIG' A
#
# COMPACT_ATOMS: atom_id res chain seq x y z
N MET A 1 6.09 5.86 11.31
CA MET A 1 5.72 5.76 9.89
C MET A 1 6.70 4.81 9.21
N ARG A 2 6.21 3.69 8.65
CA ARG A 2 7.05 2.67 8.01
C ARG A 2 6.99 2.82 6.49
N ILE A 3 8.04 2.42 5.79
CA ILE A 3 8.13 2.52 4.33
C ILE A 3 8.19 1.11 3.74
N LEU A 4 7.27 0.80 2.84
CA LEU A 4 7.25 -0.40 2.03
C LEU A 4 7.58 -0.01 0.60
N ASP A 5 8.84 -0.22 0.23
CA ASP A 5 9.31 0.02 -1.12
C ASP A 5 9.04 -1.20 -2.01
N CYS A 6 8.26 -0.98 -3.05
CA CYS A 6 7.88 -1.94 -4.08
C CYS A 6 8.16 -1.36 -5.47
N THR A 7 9.20 -0.52 -5.62
CA THR A 7 9.66 -0.09 -6.94
C THR A 7 10.17 -1.30 -7.71
N ASP A 8 10.07 -1.28 -9.03
CA ASP A 8 10.45 -2.38 -9.95
C ASP A 8 9.63 -3.68 -9.80
N LEU A 9 8.75 -3.77 -8.81
CA LEU A 9 7.79 -4.86 -8.68
C LEU A 9 6.55 -4.58 -9.53
N LYS A 10 6.10 -5.60 -10.28
CA LYS A 10 4.88 -5.55 -11.09
C LYS A 10 3.74 -6.29 -10.39
N CYS A 11 2.50 -5.90 -10.69
CA CYS A 11 1.31 -6.62 -10.21
C CYS A 11 1.44 -8.13 -10.47
N PRO A 12 1.16 -9.01 -9.47
CA PRO A 12 0.52 -8.73 -8.17
C PRO A 12 1.49 -8.51 -6.99
N LEU A 13 2.79 -8.34 -7.24
CA LEU A 13 3.80 -8.32 -6.18
C LEU A 13 3.65 -7.16 -5.16
N PRO A 14 3.40 -5.90 -5.56
CA PRO A 14 3.20 -4.80 -4.60
C PRO A 14 2.04 -5.06 -3.63
N LEU A 15 0.93 -5.58 -4.15
CA LEU A 15 -0.25 -5.93 -3.37
C LEU A 15 0.02 -7.07 -2.39
N LEU A 16 0.69 -8.13 -2.84
CA LEU A 16 1.03 -9.27 -1.98
C LEU A 16 2.00 -8.84 -0.86
N ARG A 17 2.99 -8.01 -1.18
CA ARG A 17 3.95 -7.47 -0.21
C ARG A 17 3.24 -6.61 0.83
N LEU A 18 2.31 -5.75 0.42
CA LEU A 18 1.49 -4.98 1.34
C LEU A 18 0.68 -5.89 2.28
N LYS A 19 0.01 -6.92 1.74
CA LYS A 19 -0.79 -7.86 2.54
C LYS A 19 0.05 -8.59 3.59
N ILE A 20 1.23 -9.10 3.19
CA ILE A 20 2.17 -9.76 4.13
C ILE A 20 2.63 -8.77 5.18
N PHE A 21 3.03 -7.56 4.77
CA PHE A 21 3.49 -6.52 5.68
C PHE A 21 2.43 -6.18 6.74
N ILE A 22 1.18 -5.96 6.34
CA ILE A 22 0.09 -5.66 7.29
C ILE A 22 -0.14 -6.84 8.24
N HIS A 23 -0.12 -8.07 7.74
CA HIS A 23 -0.34 -9.26 8.55
C HIS A 23 0.78 -9.51 9.58
N GLU A 24 2.03 -9.29 9.19
CA GLU A 24 3.19 -9.44 10.09
C GLU A 24 3.32 -8.27 11.09
N ASN A 25 2.70 -7.13 10.80
CA ASN A 25 2.81 -5.91 11.59
C ASN A 25 1.44 -5.51 12.14
N SER A 26 1.06 -6.08 13.29
CA SER A 26 -0.19 -5.75 14.01
C SER A 26 -0.23 -4.34 14.63
N GLU A 27 0.66 -3.44 14.21
CA GLU A 27 0.73 -2.08 14.73
C GLU A 27 -0.16 -1.15 13.92
N THR A 28 -0.90 -0.27 14.59
CA THR A 28 -1.77 0.74 13.96
C THR A 28 -1.01 1.91 13.31
N SER A 29 0.31 1.77 13.13
CA SER A 29 1.14 2.81 12.54
C SER A 29 0.90 2.93 11.03
N PRO A 30 0.77 4.15 10.49
CA PRO A 30 0.60 4.33 9.05
C PRO A 30 1.83 3.87 8.25
N ILE A 31 1.54 3.30 7.09
CA ILE A 31 2.50 2.76 6.12
C ILE A 31 2.60 3.72 4.94
N LYS A 32 3.80 3.94 4.43
CA LYS A 32 4.07 4.54 3.14
C LYS A 32 4.40 3.44 2.13
N LEU A 33 3.60 3.26 1.09
CA LEU A 33 3.88 2.33 0.01
C LEU A 33 4.39 3.11 -1.21
N ILE A 34 5.47 2.63 -1.81
CA ILE A 34 6.06 3.22 -3.02
C ILE A 34 6.07 2.15 -4.12
N THR A 35 5.55 2.45 -5.30
CA THR A 35 5.56 1.52 -6.44
C THR A 35 5.62 2.25 -7.77
N THR A 36 6.21 1.61 -8.78
CA THR A 36 6.24 2.12 -10.16
C THR A 36 5.19 1.46 -11.06
N ASP A 37 4.37 0.55 -10.50
CA ASP A 37 3.38 -0.21 -11.23
C ASP A 37 2.04 0.54 -11.31
N GLN A 38 1.59 0.84 -12.52
CA GLN A 38 0.33 1.57 -12.76
C GLN A 38 -0.90 0.77 -12.33
N ILE A 39 -0.86 -0.57 -12.39
CA ILE A 39 -1.98 -1.43 -12.00
C ILE A 39 -2.23 -1.31 -10.48
N SER A 40 -1.15 -1.21 -9.71
CA SER A 40 -1.19 -1.01 -8.25
C SER A 40 -1.90 0.28 -7.83
N VAL A 41 -1.98 1.30 -8.70
CA VAL A 41 -2.77 2.52 -8.45
C VAL A 41 -4.25 2.24 -8.24
N ARG A 42 -4.78 1.19 -8.89
CA ARG A 42 -6.17 0.76 -8.70
C ARG A 42 -6.30 -0.31 -7.61
N ASP A 43 -5.39 -1.28 -7.60
CA ASP A 43 -5.53 -2.46 -6.75
C ASP A 43 -5.23 -2.16 -5.27
N ILE A 44 -4.28 -1.28 -4.96
CA ILE A 44 -3.92 -0.94 -3.58
C ILE A 44 -5.07 -0.24 -2.85
N PRO A 45 -5.71 0.82 -3.40
CA PRO A 45 -6.87 1.44 -2.77
C PRO A 45 -8.04 0.47 -2.58
N ALA A 46 -8.34 -0.35 -3.60
CA ALA A 46 -9.43 -1.32 -3.52
C ALA A 46 -9.19 -2.34 -2.40
N PHE A 47 -7.97 -2.87 -2.28
CA PHE A 47 -7.59 -3.77 -1.20
C PHE A 47 -7.69 -3.10 0.17
N CYS A 48 -7.15 -1.88 0.31
CA CYS A 48 -7.22 -1.14 1.58
C CYS A 48 -8.67 -0.91 2.02
N GLU A 49 -9.53 -0.44 1.12
CA GLU A 49 -10.96 -0.21 1.42
C GLU A 49 -11.66 -1.51 1.85
N GLN A 50 -11.45 -2.61 1.10
CA GLN A 50 -12.03 -3.92 1.43
C GLN A 50 -11.51 -4.49 2.76
N ALA A 51 -10.26 -4.17 3.14
CA ALA A 51 -9.65 -4.60 4.38
C ALA A 51 -9.96 -3.67 5.57
N GLY A 52 -10.73 -2.59 5.37
CA GLY A 52 -11.06 -1.61 6.41
C GLY A 52 -9.90 -0.67 6.76
N HIS A 53 -8.96 -0.46 5.83
CA HIS A 53 -7.87 0.49 5.94
C HIS A 53 -8.14 1.73 5.09
N GLU A 54 -7.71 2.90 5.57
CA GLU A 54 -7.79 4.14 4.80
C GLU A 54 -6.53 4.32 3.97
N VAL A 55 -6.68 4.74 2.71
CA VAL A 55 -5.55 5.04 1.82
C VAL A 55 -5.65 6.46 1.28
N ARG A 56 -4.49 7.13 1.18
CA ARG A 56 -4.34 8.43 0.55
C ARG A 56 -3.23 8.39 -0.48
N PHE A 57 -3.51 8.87 -1.68
CA PHE A 57 -2.52 9.04 -2.72
C PHE A 57 -1.68 10.30 -2.50
N VAL A 58 -0.37 10.22 -2.74
CA VAL A 58 0.58 11.31 -2.50
C VAL A 58 1.10 11.91 -3.80
N THR A 59 1.28 11.09 -4.86
CA THR A 59 1.88 11.53 -6.13
C THR A 59 1.06 11.06 -7.33
N ASP A 60 0.76 11.96 -8.27
CA ASP A 60 0.01 11.64 -9.49
C ASP A 60 0.87 11.01 -10.62
N GLY A 61 2.09 10.60 -10.31
CA GLY A 61 3.03 10.04 -11.29
C GLY A 61 4.08 9.13 -10.67
N PRO A 62 4.79 8.32 -11.47
CA PRO A 62 5.76 7.36 -10.96
C PRO A 62 7.00 8.05 -10.35
N PRO A 63 7.52 7.53 -9.22
CA PRO A 63 6.93 6.45 -8.44
C PRO A 63 5.65 6.90 -7.73
N TYR A 64 4.63 6.05 -7.79
CA TYR A 64 3.36 6.23 -7.10
C TYR A 64 3.55 6.00 -5.61
N GLU A 65 3.09 6.94 -4.80
CA GLU A 65 3.23 6.91 -3.36
C GLU A 65 1.86 6.93 -2.68
N PHE A 66 1.66 6.02 -1.73
CA PHE A 66 0.44 5.89 -0.93
C PHE A 66 0.76 6.00 0.55
N ILE A 67 -0.11 6.66 1.31
CA ILE A 67 -0.16 6.58 2.76
C ILE A 67 -1.35 5.73 3.14
N ILE A 68 -1.11 4.65 3.87
CA ILE A 68 -2.10 3.68 4.30
C ILE A 68 -2.20 3.78 5.82
N ALA A 69 -3.35 4.21 6.32
CA ALA A 69 -3.67 4.18 7.74
C ALA A 69 -4.39 2.86 8.05
N LEU A 70 -3.78 2.06 8.93
CA LEU A 70 -4.32 0.77 9.31
C LEU A 70 -5.48 0.96 10.28
N GLY A 71 -6.69 0.68 9.81
CA GLY A 71 -7.86 0.54 10.65
C GLY A 71 -7.72 -0.63 11.61
N ILE A 72 -8.13 -0.42 12.87
CA ILE A 72 -8.41 -1.49 13.84
C ILE A 72 -9.69 -2.20 13.40
N GLY A 73 -9.55 -3.21 12.55
CA GLY A 73 -10.59 -4.22 12.34
C GLY A 73 -10.70 -5.16 13.53
#